data_AF-A0A239PGA0-F1
#
_entry.id   AF-A0A239PGA0-F1
#
_cell.length_a   1.000
_cell.length_b   1.000
_cell.length_c   1.000
_cell.angle_alpha   90.00
_cell.angle_beta   90.00
_cell.angle_gamma   90.00
#
_symmetry.space_group_name_H-M   'P 1'
#
loop_
_entity.id
_entity.type
_entity.pdbx_description
1 polymer ?
#
loop_
_entity_poly.entity_id
_entity_poly.type
_entity_poly.pdbx_seq_one_letter_code
_entity_poly.pdbx_strand_id
1 'polypeptide(L)'
;MIIHIALPASYVTLMRSHNGGIPRNTRCPAPSPTTWADDHVSVDGIMGIGRTKRYSLAGDAGQRLWLGEWEYPPIGVYFGTCPSGGHDLIAFDYRECGPDGEPRVVHVDQDRERCWAPDFVSFVSALRPELG
;
A
#
# COMPACT_ATOMS: atom_id res chain seq x y z
N MET A 1 -20.89 0.69 -0.66
CA MET A 1 -20.68 1.09 -2.06
C MET A 1 -19.59 0.19 -2.64
N ILE A 2 -19.90 -0.64 -3.64
CA ILE A 2 -18.88 -1.45 -4.33
C ILE A 2 -18.37 -0.60 -5.49
N ILE A 3 -17.21 0.02 -5.28
CA ILE A 3 -16.44 0.65 -6.35
C ILE A 3 -15.72 -0.45 -7.11
N HIS A 4 -16.03 -0.62 -8.40
CA HIS A 4 -15.34 -1.53 -9.30
C HIS A 4 -14.01 -0.88 -9.68
N ILE A 5 -12.97 -1.11 -8.90
CA ILE A 5 -11.63 -0.55 -9.11
C ILE A 5 -10.76 -1.61 -9.81
N ALA A 6 -10.11 -1.23 -10.90
CA ALA A 6 -9.11 -2.04 -11.57
C ALA A 6 -7.79 -1.98 -10.80
N LEU A 7 -7.23 -3.14 -10.41
CA LEU A 7 -5.90 -3.19 -9.80
C LEU A 7 -4.81 -2.88 -10.84
N PRO A 8 -3.68 -2.26 -10.45
CA PRO A 8 -2.58 -1.99 -11.37
C PRO A 8 -2.08 -3.29 -12.02
N ALA A 9 -1.86 -3.27 -13.34
CA ALA A 9 -1.45 -4.46 -14.08
C ALA A 9 -0.12 -5.04 -13.56
N SER A 10 0.79 -4.16 -13.14
CA SER A 10 2.07 -4.48 -12.51
C SER A 10 1.91 -5.20 -11.17
N TYR A 11 0.98 -4.73 -10.33
CA TYR A 11 0.63 -5.38 -9.07
C TYR A 11 0.02 -6.76 -9.31
N VAL A 12 -0.93 -6.89 -10.25
CA VAL A 12 -1.51 -8.20 -10.63
C VAL A 12 -0.43 -9.16 -11.13
N THR A 13 0.51 -8.67 -11.93
CA THR A 13 1.63 -9.46 -12.45
C THR A 13 2.53 -9.97 -11.32
N LEU A 14 2.87 -9.11 -10.35
CA LEU A 14 3.62 -9.52 -9.17
C LEU A 14 2.86 -10.61 -8.39
N MET A 15 1.57 -10.41 -8.13
CA MET A 15 0.74 -11.33 -7.36
C MET A 15 0.56 -12.71 -8.02
N ARG A 16 0.69 -12.79 -9.36
CA ARG A 16 0.72 -14.09 -10.07
C ARG A 16 2.01 -14.87 -9.82
N SER A 17 3.13 -14.17 -9.63
CA SER A 17 4.43 -14.79 -9.34
C SER A 17 4.60 -15.10 -7.85
N HIS A 18 4.22 -14.17 -6.98
CA HIS A 18 4.27 -14.30 -5.53
C HIS A 18 3.12 -13.50 -4.90
N ASN A 19 2.08 -14.22 -4.46
CA ASN A 19 0.83 -13.62 -3.98
C ASN A 19 0.92 -13.16 -2.51
N GLY A 20 1.45 -11.95 -2.35
CA GLY A 20 1.70 -11.26 -1.09
C GLY A 20 3.00 -11.69 -0.42
N GLY A 21 3.31 -11.11 0.73
CA GLY A 21 4.51 -11.42 1.53
C GLY A 21 5.31 -10.17 1.86
N ILE A 22 6.48 -10.38 2.45
CA ILE A 22 7.39 -9.29 2.85
C ILE A 22 8.39 -9.04 1.71
N PRO A 23 8.52 -7.81 1.19
CA PRO A 23 9.52 -7.53 0.17
C PRO A 23 10.94 -7.65 0.75
N ARG A 24 11.90 -8.09 -0.07
CA ARG A 24 13.32 -8.18 0.36
C ARG A 24 13.89 -6.80 0.73
N ASN A 25 13.51 -5.78 -0.01
CA ASN A 25 13.83 -4.40 0.27
C ASN A 25 12.60 -3.79 0.95
N THR A 26 12.72 -3.41 2.22
CA THR A 26 11.59 -2.96 3.03
C THR A 26 11.54 -1.45 3.16
N ARG A 27 12.60 -0.71 2.83
CA ARG A 27 12.59 0.75 3.03
C ARG A 27 12.09 1.51 1.81
N CYS A 28 11.03 2.28 2.01
CA CYS A 28 10.58 3.26 1.03
C CYS A 28 11.12 4.65 1.40
N PRO A 29 11.94 5.28 0.55
CA PRO A 29 12.36 6.67 0.76
C PRO A 29 11.15 7.61 0.86
N ALA A 30 11.20 8.55 1.80
CA ALA A 30 10.21 9.58 2.00
C ALA A 30 10.81 10.95 1.61
N PRO A 31 10.10 11.79 0.84
CA PRO A 31 10.60 13.09 0.42
C PRO A 31 10.65 14.13 1.58
N SER A 32 10.09 13.80 2.74
CA SER A 32 10.05 14.65 3.93
C SER A 32 9.94 13.80 5.21
N PRO A 33 10.34 14.33 6.38
CA PRO A 33 10.30 13.60 7.64
C PRO A 33 8.93 13.04 7.95
N THR A 34 8.87 11.75 8.22
CA THR A 34 7.66 11.03 8.66
C THR A 34 7.62 10.94 10.18
N THR A 35 6.54 10.41 10.72
CA THR A 35 6.45 10.08 12.15
C THR A 35 7.37 8.91 12.53
N TRP A 36 7.90 8.17 11.55
CA TRP A 36 8.77 7.02 11.74
C TRP A 36 10.27 7.39 11.64
N ALA A 37 10.67 8.02 10.53
CA ALA A 37 12.04 8.44 10.27
C ALA A 37 12.09 9.70 9.37
N ASP A 38 13.25 10.35 9.36
CA ASP A 38 13.49 11.61 8.64
C ASP A 38 13.44 11.46 7.11
N ASP A 39 13.75 10.27 6.59
CA ASP A 39 14.00 10.05 5.17
C ASP A 39 13.34 8.79 4.60
N HIS A 40 12.63 7.99 5.41
CA HIS A 40 11.99 6.76 4.95
C HIS A 40 10.84 6.29 5.85
N VAL A 41 10.10 5.31 5.34
CA VAL A 41 9.20 4.44 6.10
C VAL A 41 9.49 3.00 5.71
N SER A 42 9.24 2.08 6.63
CA SER A 42 9.41 0.64 6.39
C SER A 42 8.10 0.01 5.95
N VAL A 43 8.19 -0.87 4.96
CA VAL A 43 7.12 -1.69 4.40
C VAL A 43 7.40 -3.12 4.85
N ASP A 44 6.53 -3.67 5.69
CA ASP A 44 6.69 -5.01 6.23
C ASP A 44 5.76 -6.04 5.56
N GLY A 45 4.93 -5.60 4.62
CA GLY A 45 4.07 -6.50 3.87
C GLY A 45 3.48 -5.87 2.62
N ILE A 46 3.38 -6.69 1.58
CA ILE A 46 2.53 -6.47 0.42
C ILE A 46 1.38 -7.47 0.54
N MET A 47 0.16 -6.96 0.62
CA MET A 47 -1.04 -7.78 0.69
C MET A 47 -1.21 -8.59 -0.59
N GLY A 48 -1.72 -9.81 -0.48
CA GLY A 48 -2.04 -10.65 -1.64
C GLY A 48 -3.43 -10.34 -2.23
N ILE A 49 -3.67 -10.75 -3.47
CA ILE A 49 -5.02 -10.81 -4.05
C ILE A 49 -5.71 -12.08 -3.56
N GLY A 50 -6.85 -11.92 -2.89
CA GLY A 50 -7.62 -13.04 -2.35
C GLY A 50 -8.52 -12.60 -1.21
N ARG A 51 -9.17 -13.60 -0.61
CA ARG A 51 -10.13 -13.42 0.50
C ARG A 51 -9.90 -14.34 1.71
N THR A 52 -8.95 -15.27 1.61
CA THR A 52 -8.75 -16.35 2.59
C THR A 52 -7.56 -16.11 3.50
N LYS A 53 -6.48 -15.52 2.98
CA LYS A 53 -5.31 -15.15 3.80
C LYS A 53 -5.65 -13.88 4.58
N ARG A 54 -5.24 -13.82 5.85
CA ARG A 54 -5.39 -12.62 6.71
C ARG A 54 -4.95 -11.34 5.99
N TYR A 55 -3.72 -11.34 5.47
CA TYR A 55 -3.13 -10.21 4.71
C TYR A 55 -3.38 -10.33 3.20
N SER A 56 -4.65 -10.47 2.82
CA SER A 56 -5.10 -10.32 1.44
C SER A 56 -6.07 -9.17 1.32
N LEU A 57 -6.20 -8.59 0.13
CA LEU A 57 -7.02 -7.40 -0.11
C LEU A 57 -8.45 -7.55 0.41
N ALA A 58 -9.05 -8.75 0.31
CA ALA A 58 -10.38 -9.06 0.84
C ALA A 58 -10.35 -10.06 2.00
N GLY A 59 -9.21 -10.19 2.69
CA GLY A 59 -9.06 -10.99 3.90
C GLY A 59 -9.41 -10.21 5.17
N ASP A 60 -9.19 -10.84 6.32
CA ASP A 60 -9.52 -10.27 7.64
C ASP A 60 -8.78 -8.97 7.95
N ALA A 61 -7.53 -8.83 7.51
CA ALA A 61 -6.74 -7.61 7.59
C ALA A 61 -6.68 -6.88 6.23
N GLY A 62 -7.79 -6.90 5.49
CA GLY A 62 -7.95 -6.29 4.17
C GLY A 62 -8.84 -5.04 4.18
N GLN A 63 -9.39 -4.68 3.01
CA GLN A 63 -10.09 -3.40 2.80
C GLN A 63 -11.26 -3.17 3.77
N ARG A 64 -12.00 -4.23 4.12
CA ARG A 64 -13.15 -4.13 5.02
C ARG A 64 -12.75 -3.63 6.41
N LEU A 65 -11.62 -4.13 6.94
CA LEU A 65 -11.10 -3.70 8.23
C LEU A 65 -10.67 -2.24 8.16
N TRP A 66 -9.85 -1.88 7.17
CA TRP A 66 -9.25 -0.56 7.07
C TRP A 66 -10.29 0.54 6.84
N LEU A 67 -11.22 0.32 5.91
CA LEU A 67 -12.27 1.30 5.60
C LEU A 67 -13.42 1.31 6.62
N GLY A 68 -13.70 0.18 7.26
CA GLY A 68 -14.88 0.02 8.11
C GLY A 68 -14.61 0.22 9.59
N GLU A 69 -13.60 -0.45 10.13
CA GLU A 69 -13.29 -0.42 11.56
C GLU A 69 -12.26 0.66 11.91
N TRP A 70 -11.28 0.86 11.03
CA TRP A 70 -10.24 1.88 11.22
C TRP A 70 -10.54 3.20 10.50
N GLU A 71 -11.64 3.26 9.76
CA GLU A 71 -12.15 4.46 9.09
C GLU A 71 -11.11 5.19 8.21
N TYR A 72 -10.16 4.43 7.64
CA TYR A 72 -9.20 4.97 6.69
C TYR A 72 -9.93 5.58 5.47
N PRO A 73 -9.40 6.67 4.90
CA PRO A 73 -10.09 7.40 3.85
C PRO A 73 -10.30 6.52 2.60
N PRO A 74 -11.46 6.61 1.94
CA PRO A 74 -11.83 5.75 0.81
C PRO A 74 -11.18 6.21 -0.50
N ILE A 75 -9.85 6.29 -0.53
CA ILE A 75 -9.05 6.80 -1.66
C ILE A 75 -8.79 5.75 -2.73
N GLY A 76 -9.00 4.47 -2.41
CA GLY A 76 -8.73 3.36 -3.30
C GLY A 76 -8.50 2.06 -2.57
N VAL A 77 -7.32 1.46 -2.77
CA VAL A 77 -6.98 0.11 -2.29
C VAL A 77 -5.73 0.14 -1.43
N TYR A 78 -5.87 -0.18 -0.14
CA TYR A 78 -4.76 -0.38 0.79
C TYR A 78 -4.07 -1.71 0.49
N PHE A 79 -2.80 -1.68 0.07
CA PHE A 79 -2.09 -2.87 -0.39
C PHE A 79 -0.79 -3.15 0.37
N GLY A 80 -0.25 -2.18 1.11
CA GLY A 80 0.99 -2.33 1.87
C GLY A 80 0.79 -2.09 3.35
N THR A 81 1.47 -2.87 4.18
CA THR A 81 1.53 -2.71 5.63
C THR A 81 2.89 -2.15 6.06
N CYS A 82 2.87 -1.46 7.19
CA CYS A 82 4.04 -0.92 7.86
C CYS A 82 4.19 -1.55 9.26
N PRO A 83 5.40 -1.55 9.85
CA PRO A 83 5.66 -2.11 11.19
C PRO A 83 4.88 -1.49 12.34
N SER A 84 4.13 -0.41 12.11
CA SER A 84 3.33 0.27 13.12
C SER A 84 2.13 -0.54 13.61
N GLY A 85 1.78 -1.66 12.96
CA GLY A 85 0.59 -2.42 13.34
C GLY A 85 -0.72 -1.79 12.88
N GLY A 86 -0.68 -0.95 11.84
CA GLY A 86 -1.87 -0.35 11.21
C GLY A 86 -2.08 1.13 11.50
N HIS A 87 -1.18 1.80 12.21
CA HIS A 87 -1.21 3.26 12.38
C HIS A 87 -0.82 4.01 11.11
N ASP A 88 -0.20 3.30 10.17
CA ASP A 88 0.05 3.78 8.82
C ASP A 88 0.00 2.62 7.81
N LEU A 89 -0.42 2.94 6.59
CA LEU A 89 -0.61 1.98 5.49
C LEU A 89 -0.21 2.60 4.16
N ILE A 90 -0.04 1.74 3.16
CA ILE A 90 0.24 2.14 1.78
C ILE A 90 -0.96 1.80 0.91
N ALA A 91 -1.39 2.76 0.10
CA ALA A 91 -2.57 2.66 -0.73
C ALA A 91 -2.30 3.05 -2.19
N PHE A 92 -3.07 2.43 -3.08
CA PHE A 92 -3.33 2.95 -4.41
C PHE A 92 -4.40 4.04 -4.29
N ASP A 93 -4.08 5.26 -4.72
CA ASP A 93 -4.99 6.40 -4.71
C ASP A 93 -5.52 6.66 -6.13
N TYR A 94 -6.82 6.43 -6.32
CA TYR A 94 -7.52 6.55 -7.60
C TYR A 94 -8.28 7.88 -7.75
N ARG A 95 -8.21 8.78 -6.78
CA ARG A 95 -9.03 10.02 -6.78
C ARG A 95 -8.80 10.88 -8.02
N GLU A 96 -7.59 10.87 -8.58
CA GLU A 96 -7.25 11.64 -9.78
C GLU A 96 -7.42 10.86 -11.08
N CYS A 97 -6.99 9.59 -11.13
CA CYS A 97 -7.02 8.81 -12.36
C CYS A 97 -8.36 8.11 -12.62
N GLY A 98 -9.25 8.07 -11.63
CA GLY A 98 -10.50 7.31 -11.67
C GLY A 98 -10.27 5.79 -11.50
N PRO A 99 -11.34 5.01 -11.35
CA PRO A 99 -11.29 3.60 -10.95
C PRO A 99 -10.61 2.65 -11.97
N ASP A 100 -10.49 3.07 -13.23
CA ASP A 100 -9.86 2.29 -14.31
C ASP A 100 -8.45 2.78 -14.68
N GLY A 101 -7.98 3.86 -14.03
CA GLY A 101 -6.68 4.47 -14.32
C GLY A 101 -5.51 3.79 -13.58
N GLU A 102 -4.28 4.16 -13.94
CA GLU A 102 -3.08 3.78 -13.17
C GLU A 102 -2.98 4.71 -11.94
N PRO A 103 -3.15 4.18 -10.71
CA PRO A 103 -3.13 4.98 -9.50
C PRO A 103 -1.71 5.31 -9.08
N ARG A 104 -1.56 6.47 -8.43
CA ARG A 104 -0.35 6.75 -7.65
C ARG A 104 -0.32 5.88 -6.39
N VAL A 105 0.88 5.75 -5.82
CA VAL A 105 1.08 5.13 -4.50
C VAL A 105 1.20 6.24 -3.47
N VAL A 106 0.36 6.15 -2.43
CA VAL A 106 0.40 7.05 -1.28
C VAL A 106 0.63 6.27 0.01
N HIS A 107 1.28 6.93 0.94
CA HIS A 107 1.29 6.55 2.35
C HIS A 107 0.24 7.35 3.10
N VAL A 108 -0.47 6.67 3.99
CA VAL A 108 -1.54 7.24 4.79
C VAL A 108 -1.20 6.96 6.24
N ASP A 109 -0.94 8.00 7.01
CA ASP A 109 -0.77 7.95 8.46
C ASP A 109 -1.90 8.72 9.17
N GLN A 110 -1.83 8.83 10.50
CA GLN A 110 -2.85 9.50 11.31
C GLN A 110 -3.00 11.00 11.02
N ASP A 111 -1.94 11.65 10.53
CA ASP A 111 -1.90 13.10 10.36
C ASP A 111 -2.07 13.51 8.90
N ARG A 112 -1.56 12.71 7.95
CA ARG A 112 -1.36 13.11 6.55
C ARG A 112 -1.38 11.94 5.57
N GLU A 113 -1.73 12.27 4.34
CA GLU A 113 -1.51 11.45 3.15
C GLU A 113 -0.31 12.02 2.36
N ARG A 114 0.59 11.17 1.88
CA ARG A 114 1.76 11.61 1.09
C ARG A 114 1.95 10.75 -0.14
N CYS A 115 2.09 11.39 -1.30
CA CYS A 115 2.46 10.69 -2.54
C CYS A 115 3.92 10.22 -2.47
N TRP A 116 4.14 8.94 -2.73
CA TRP A 116 5.46 8.30 -2.68
C TRP A 116 5.96 7.86 -4.04
N ALA A 117 5.05 7.45 -4.92
CA ALA A 117 5.40 7.09 -6.29
C ALA A 117 4.25 7.36 -7.25
N PRO A 118 4.54 7.68 -8.52
CA PRO A 118 3.52 7.89 -9.53
C PRO A 118 2.76 6.60 -9.90
N ASP A 119 3.33 5.42 -9.62
CA ASP A 119 2.75 4.11 -9.95
C ASP A 119 3.39 3.00 -9.09
N PHE A 120 2.85 1.78 -9.17
CA PHE A 120 3.34 0.64 -8.39
C PHE A 120 4.77 0.19 -8.75
N VAL A 121 5.16 0.28 -10.03
CA VAL A 121 6.50 -0.13 -10.48
C VAL A 121 7.55 0.81 -9.91
N SER A 122 7.27 2.11 -9.98
CA SER A 122 8.10 3.18 -9.42
C SER A 122 8.27 3.00 -7.91
N PHE A 123 7.18 2.65 -7.18
CA PHE A 123 7.24 2.34 -5.76
C PHE A 123 8.16 1.14 -5.46
N VAL A 124 7.94 -0.01 -6.10
CA VAL A 124 8.75 -1.22 -5.86
C VAL A 124 10.23 -0.98 -6.21
N SER A 125 10.50 -0.23 -7.29
CA SER A 125 11.85 0.11 -7.73
C SER A 125 12.56 1.09 -6.80
N ALA A 126 11.79 1.89 -6.04
CA ALA A 126 12.33 2.81 -5.03
C ALA A 126 12.69 2.11 -3.72
N LEU A 127 12.25 0.87 -3.48
CA LEU A 127 12.55 0.16 -2.25
C LEU A 127 14.05 -0.09 -2.09
N ARG A 128 14.55 0.07 -0.86
CA ARG A 128 15.95 -0.11 -0.47
C ARG A 128 16.09 -1.22 0.59
N PRO A 129 17.24 -1.92 0.64
CA PRO A 129 17.53 -2.84 1.74
C PRO A 129 17.54 -2.08 3.07
N GLU A 130 17.43 -2.77 4.21
CA GLU A 130 17.66 -2.16 5.54
C GLU A 130 19.12 -1.70 5.72
N LEU A 131 19.38 -0.80 6.69
CA LEU A 131 20.73 -0.35 7.02
C LEU A 131 21.25 -1.42 7.99
N GLY A 132 22.41 -1.99 7.68
CA GLY A 132 23.11 -2.91 8.57
C GLY A 132 23.77 -2.19 9.74
#